data_AF-A0A939AKU5-F1
#
_entry.id   AF-A0A939AKU5-F1
#
_cell.length_a   1.000
_cell.length_b   1.000
_cell.length_c   1.000
_cell.angle_alpha   90.00
_cell.angle_beta   90.00
_cell.angle_gamma   90.00
#
_symmetry.space_group_name_H-M   'P 1'
#
loop_
_entity.id
_entity.type
_entity.pdbx_description
1 polymer ?
#
loop_
_entity_poly.entity_id
_entity_poly.type
_entity_poly.pdbx_seq_one_letter_code
_entity_poly.pdbx_strand_id
1 'polypeptide(L)'
;MQFLGNFRGGQTFLVDYLVGDAAGTGWVFMMIVIVLHLGLSALVGYFLWLHLKRMSRAKWMPPRYWMIISIAVLFIAAALFPIGMLPPLNTTQLPAEAPIDLFYLFYLPAFLRGPQALFWSILLFIVGLVTALPWLMPRDKKLAPIKVDLANCDGCTLCERDCPYLAIQMIPRTDGARPKFQADIDPSLCVSCGVCIGSCPDNALTFGDIPLDPMWKTTLTQVSEKKIIKVVFTCERHAMHGVGTHFNDPHTHIVPLTCIAMANSSLAAQALEAGARDVQFIGCPPEDCANREGNAWMDERINGERLPKLKPNFFSLVHTAWAAPTDFGSAIKSQVKSEANAFKLKLNPSHIRFVIPLLGVMAVVTAFQIWLSDRPTPFYNADTASLAIQMTHHSGYAMQDVTPPATIEPDLDQPIRLTLEVNGEMLLDETYVATNNHINQGARIFEQVFLPVGEHHVTVKMFDRADRSFEQVLFDKTIMLEPQQALTINFRDIHIPDPKAGEQLYYEAASGVNAGCRICHSLTKDERIIGPSFYGIADRAAERIPGITAEEYLRQSIIDPNAYIVEGYPEGQMIQNFGDILTEEQINDLIAFLMTLEEK
;
A
#
# COMPACT_ATOMS: atom_id res chain seq x y z
N MET A 1 13.53 -12.89 -24.05
CA MET A 1 12.16 -13.40 -24.28
C MET A 1 11.71 -14.42 -23.23
N GLN A 2 12.60 -15.23 -22.61
CA GLN A 2 12.24 -16.12 -21.48
C GLN A 2 11.72 -15.39 -20.21
N PHE A 3 12.16 -14.16 -19.94
CA PHE A 3 11.69 -13.38 -18.78
C PHE A 3 10.19 -13.03 -18.84
N LEU A 4 9.61 -12.96 -20.05
CA LEU A 4 8.16 -12.73 -20.25
C LEU A 4 7.38 -14.05 -20.40
N GLY A 5 8.04 -15.18 -20.70
CA GLY A 5 7.40 -16.51 -20.74
C GLY A 5 6.92 -16.99 -19.37
N ASN A 6 7.49 -16.43 -18.30
CA ASN A 6 7.09 -16.70 -16.91
C ASN A 6 5.89 -15.84 -16.44
N PHE A 7 5.18 -15.14 -17.33
CA PHE A 7 3.88 -14.56 -16.99
C PHE A 7 2.78 -15.63 -16.74
N ARG A 8 3.10 -16.93 -16.86
CA ARG A 8 2.38 -18.02 -16.18
C ARG A 8 2.39 -17.89 -14.65
N GLY A 9 3.17 -16.97 -14.07
CA GLY A 9 3.18 -16.64 -12.65
C GLY A 9 1.79 -16.41 -12.04
N GLY A 10 0.84 -15.85 -12.80
CA GLY A 10 -0.56 -15.69 -12.35
C GLY A 10 -1.36 -17.01 -12.33
N GLN A 11 -1.11 -17.90 -13.28
CA GLN A 11 -1.73 -19.23 -13.30
C GLN A 11 -1.13 -20.12 -12.22
N THR A 12 0.20 -20.18 -12.09
CA THR A 12 0.85 -20.89 -10.97
C THR A 12 0.42 -20.33 -9.62
N PHE A 13 0.21 -19.02 -9.50
CA PHE A 13 -0.32 -18.36 -8.30
C PHE A 13 -1.75 -18.78 -7.95
N LEU A 14 -2.64 -18.91 -8.94
CA LEU A 14 -4.00 -19.40 -8.72
C LEU A 14 -4.02 -20.91 -8.43
N VAL A 15 -3.18 -21.68 -9.11
CA VAL A 15 -3.02 -23.12 -8.90
C VAL A 15 -2.46 -23.41 -7.51
N ASP A 16 -1.44 -22.68 -7.06
CA ASP A 16 -0.91 -22.82 -5.69
C ASP A 16 -1.93 -22.42 -4.63
N TYR A 17 -2.80 -21.43 -4.90
CA TYR A 17 -3.91 -21.11 -4.00
C TYR A 17 -4.98 -22.21 -3.97
N LEU A 18 -5.47 -22.66 -5.13
CA LEU A 18 -6.53 -23.68 -5.22
C LEU A 18 -6.07 -25.05 -4.72
N VAL A 19 -4.85 -25.46 -5.06
CA VAL A 19 -4.22 -26.69 -4.56
C VAL A 19 -3.86 -26.53 -3.08
N GLY A 20 -3.36 -25.36 -2.67
CA GLY A 20 -3.04 -25.07 -1.27
C GLY A 20 -4.27 -25.05 -0.37
N ASP A 21 -5.40 -24.52 -0.82
CA ASP A 21 -6.68 -24.54 -0.10
C ASP A 21 -7.23 -25.96 0.02
N ALA A 22 -7.19 -26.74 -1.05
CA ALA A 22 -7.53 -28.17 -1.02
C ALA A 22 -6.61 -28.98 -0.07
N ALA A 23 -5.38 -28.50 0.16
CA ALA A 23 -4.42 -29.07 1.10
C ALA A 23 -4.40 -28.38 2.49
N GLY A 24 -5.32 -27.44 2.78
CA GLY A 24 -5.40 -26.74 4.07
C GLY A 24 -4.30 -25.71 4.36
N THR A 25 -3.47 -25.37 3.38
CA THR A 25 -2.32 -24.43 3.47
C THR A 25 -2.59 -23.04 2.89
N GLY A 26 -3.81 -22.77 2.39
CA GLY A 26 -4.20 -21.48 1.78
C GLY A 26 -4.00 -20.24 2.68
N TRP A 27 -3.92 -20.40 4.01
CA TRP A 27 -3.69 -19.29 4.94
C TRP A 27 -2.30 -18.66 4.81
N VAL A 28 -1.27 -19.44 4.49
CA VAL A 28 0.12 -18.95 4.33
C VAL A 28 0.19 -17.96 3.17
N PHE A 29 -0.51 -18.28 2.09
CA PHE A 29 -0.66 -17.43 0.94
C PHE A 29 -1.37 -16.12 1.29
N MET A 30 -2.50 -16.18 2.00
CA MET A 30 -3.24 -14.99 2.43
C MET A 30 -2.36 -14.07 3.29
N MET A 31 -1.52 -14.63 4.16
CA MET A 31 -0.55 -13.87 4.95
C MET A 31 0.48 -13.14 4.09
N ILE A 32 1.04 -13.78 3.06
CA ILE A 32 2.00 -13.13 2.15
C ILE A 32 1.35 -11.90 1.48
N VAL A 33 0.12 -12.05 0.97
CA VAL A 33 -0.61 -10.97 0.32
C VAL A 33 -0.87 -9.81 1.29
N ILE A 34 -1.29 -10.11 2.52
CA ILE A 34 -1.54 -9.11 3.58
C ILE A 34 -0.25 -8.38 3.96
N VAL A 35 0.85 -9.11 4.16
CA VAL A 35 2.15 -8.52 4.50
C VAL A 35 2.67 -7.61 3.39
N LEU A 36 2.54 -8.01 2.13
CA LEU A 36 2.93 -7.17 0.99
C LEU A 36 2.07 -5.90 0.90
N HIS A 37 0.74 -6.02 1.02
CA HIS A 37 -0.17 -4.87 0.94
C HIS A 37 0.00 -3.90 2.11
N LEU A 38 0.01 -4.39 3.34
CA LEU A 38 0.16 -3.55 4.54
C LEU A 38 1.58 -3.03 4.69
N GLY A 39 2.58 -3.86 4.39
CA GLY A 39 3.99 -3.50 4.48
C GLY A 39 4.37 -2.39 3.49
N LEU A 40 3.92 -2.50 2.23
CA LEU A 40 4.17 -1.45 1.23
C LEU A 40 3.50 -0.12 1.63
N SER A 41 2.26 -0.18 2.13
CA SER A 41 1.52 1.00 2.59
C SER A 41 2.21 1.67 3.79
N ALA A 42 2.69 0.88 4.76
CA ALA A 42 3.45 1.38 5.90
C ALA A 42 4.78 2.01 5.48
N LEU A 43 5.47 1.41 4.50
CA LEU A 43 6.72 1.95 3.94
C LEU A 43 6.50 3.33 3.31
N VAL A 44 5.45 3.49 2.51
CA VAL A 44 5.09 4.80 1.91
C VAL A 44 4.80 5.82 3.01
N GLY A 45 4.02 5.45 4.03
CA GLY A 45 3.75 6.30 5.18
C GLY A 45 5.03 6.72 5.93
N TYR A 46 5.98 5.81 6.09
CA TYR A 46 7.28 6.08 6.71
C TYR A 46 8.13 7.05 5.87
N PHE A 47 8.22 6.87 4.55
CA PHE A 47 8.94 7.81 3.68
C PHE A 47 8.29 9.20 3.67
N LEU A 48 6.96 9.27 3.66
CA LEU A 48 6.24 10.54 3.78
C LEU A 48 6.56 11.20 5.13
N TRP A 49 6.54 10.44 6.23
CA TRP A 49 6.94 10.94 7.55
C TRP A 49 8.38 11.45 7.56
N LEU A 50 9.33 10.73 6.95
CA LEU A 50 10.73 11.19 6.81
C LEU A 50 10.84 12.48 5.99
N HIS A 51 10.11 12.58 4.87
CA HIS A 51 10.08 13.77 4.03
C HIS A 51 9.53 14.99 4.80
N LEU A 52 8.40 14.81 5.49
CA LEU A 52 7.77 15.87 6.29
C LEU A 52 8.62 16.27 7.50
N LYS A 53 9.31 15.33 8.15
CA LYS A 53 10.23 15.60 9.27
C LYS A 53 11.42 16.48 8.85
N ARG A 54 11.82 16.43 7.56
CA ARG A 54 12.86 17.31 7.01
C ARG A 54 12.38 18.75 6.81
N MET A 55 11.06 19.00 6.84
CA MET A 55 10.53 20.36 6.81
C MET A 55 10.54 20.95 8.22
N SER A 56 11.15 22.14 8.37
CA SER A 56 11.16 22.86 9.63
C SER A 56 9.73 23.21 10.06
N ARG A 57 9.36 22.79 11.27
CA ARG A 57 8.15 23.27 11.98
C ARG A 57 6.82 23.05 11.24
N ALA A 58 6.71 21.98 10.45
CA ALA A 58 5.46 21.60 9.80
C ALA A 58 4.37 21.26 10.84
N LYS A 59 3.15 21.75 10.65
CA LYS A 59 1.96 21.27 11.38
C LYS A 59 1.38 20.05 10.67
N TRP A 60 1.28 18.93 11.39
CA TRP A 60 0.96 17.61 10.82
C TRP A 60 -0.54 17.34 10.79
N MET A 61 -1.28 17.89 11.76
CA MET A 61 -2.69 17.62 11.94
C MET A 61 -3.50 18.88 11.68
N PRO A 62 -4.62 18.79 10.93
CA PRO A 62 -5.61 19.85 10.88
C PRO A 62 -6.15 20.18 12.28
N PRO A 63 -6.85 21.30 12.45
CA PRO A 63 -7.58 21.60 13.68
C PRO A 63 -8.50 20.46 14.12
N ARG A 64 -8.62 20.30 15.44
CA ARG A 64 -9.42 19.22 16.05
C ARG A 64 -10.86 19.16 15.54
N TYR A 65 -11.51 20.30 15.34
CA TYR A 65 -12.90 20.34 14.89
C TYR A 65 -13.05 19.81 13.46
N TRP A 66 -12.13 20.11 12.53
CA TRP A 66 -12.16 19.54 11.19
C TRP A 66 -11.92 18.04 11.19
N MET A 67 -11.02 17.56 12.05
CA MET A 67 -10.82 16.11 12.21
C MET A 67 -12.08 15.42 12.71
N ILE A 68 -12.74 15.99 13.72
CA ILE A 68 -14.01 15.46 14.25
C ILE A 68 -15.10 15.47 13.17
N ILE A 69 -15.24 16.57 12.43
CA ILE A 69 -16.21 16.69 11.33
C ILE A 69 -15.94 15.64 10.26
N SER A 70 -14.70 15.51 9.78
CA SER A 70 -14.36 14.53 8.74
C SER A 70 -14.61 13.10 9.21
N ILE A 71 -14.23 12.77 10.44
CA ILE A 71 -14.48 11.45 11.04
C ILE A 71 -16.00 11.20 11.13
N ALA A 72 -16.77 12.17 11.63
CA ALA A 72 -18.22 12.04 11.73
C ALA A 72 -18.88 11.85 10.35
N VAL A 73 -18.45 12.61 9.34
CA VAL A 73 -18.93 12.46 7.96
C VAL A 73 -18.61 11.08 7.42
N LEU A 74 -17.41 10.56 7.64
CA LEU A 74 -17.02 9.21 7.21
C LEU A 74 -17.85 8.13 7.91
N PHE A 75 -18.12 8.26 9.21
CA PHE A 75 -18.99 7.33 9.94
C PHE A 75 -20.44 7.38 9.43
N ILE A 76 -20.97 8.58 9.19
CA ILE A 76 -22.32 8.74 8.62
C ILE A 76 -22.38 8.13 7.22
N ALA A 77 -21.38 8.39 6.37
CA ALA A 77 -21.31 7.79 5.04
C ALA A 77 -21.23 6.27 5.10
N ALA A 78 -20.38 5.71 5.97
CA ALA A 78 -20.27 4.26 6.16
C ALA A 78 -21.58 3.63 6.66
N ALA A 79 -22.34 4.33 7.51
CA ALA A 79 -23.63 3.86 8.01
C ALA A 79 -24.74 3.96 6.94
N LEU A 80 -24.73 4.99 6.10
CA LEU A 80 -25.73 5.19 5.03
C LEU A 80 -25.46 4.36 3.79
N PHE A 81 -24.20 4.01 3.52
CA PHE A 81 -23.75 3.27 2.35
C PHE A 81 -22.93 2.04 2.78
N PRO A 82 -23.55 1.03 3.40
CA PRO A 82 -22.86 -0.21 3.74
C PRO A 82 -22.38 -0.91 2.47
N ILE A 83 -21.12 -1.36 2.47
CA ILE A 83 -20.56 -2.12 1.35
C ILE A 83 -21.26 -3.47 1.30
N GLY A 84 -21.94 -3.75 0.18
CA GLY A 84 -22.52 -5.07 -0.09
C GLY A 84 -21.40 -6.09 -0.33
N MET A 85 -21.57 -7.29 0.20
CA MET A 85 -20.74 -8.43 -0.21
C MET A 85 -21.33 -9.05 -1.48
N LEU A 86 -20.46 -9.50 -2.39
CA LEU A 86 -20.87 -10.36 -3.49
C LEU A 86 -21.45 -11.68 -2.95
N PRO A 87 -22.26 -12.40 -3.75
CA PRO A 87 -22.70 -13.74 -3.39
C PRO A 87 -21.51 -14.63 -3.01
N PRO A 88 -21.71 -15.59 -2.09
CA PRO A 88 -20.67 -16.56 -1.75
C PRO A 88 -20.13 -17.25 -3.01
N LEU A 89 -18.83 -17.56 -3.01
CA LEU A 89 -18.19 -18.29 -4.11
C LEU A 89 -18.93 -19.60 -4.37
N ASN A 90 -19.40 -19.79 -5.60
CA ASN A 90 -19.91 -21.07 -6.06
C ASN A 90 -18.87 -21.72 -6.97
N THR A 91 -18.32 -22.86 -6.56
CA THR A 91 -17.30 -23.58 -7.32
C THR A 91 -17.86 -24.38 -8.51
N THR A 92 -19.19 -24.54 -8.58
CA THR A 92 -19.86 -25.31 -9.64
C THR A 92 -20.55 -24.44 -10.70
N GLN A 93 -20.53 -23.12 -10.53
CA GLN A 93 -21.16 -22.18 -11.45
C GLN A 93 -20.26 -20.98 -11.74
N LEU A 94 -20.13 -20.65 -13.02
CA LEU A 94 -19.48 -19.44 -13.50
C LEU A 94 -20.41 -18.23 -13.30
N PRO A 95 -19.88 -17.07 -12.89
CA PRO A 95 -20.69 -15.87 -12.75
C PRO A 95 -21.13 -15.34 -14.13
N ALA A 96 -22.44 -15.21 -14.35
CA ALA A 96 -22.98 -14.60 -15.57
C ALA A 96 -22.51 -13.14 -15.74
N GLU A 97 -22.69 -12.37 -14.67
CA GLU A 97 -22.33 -10.97 -14.57
C GLU A 97 -21.69 -10.70 -13.21
N ALA A 98 -20.73 -9.80 -13.16
CA ALA A 98 -20.25 -9.24 -11.91
C ALA A 98 -20.12 -7.72 -12.03
N PRO A 99 -20.41 -6.97 -10.95
CA PRO A 99 -20.12 -5.55 -10.91
C PRO A 99 -18.61 -5.37 -10.88
N ILE A 100 -18.05 -4.76 -11.93
CA ILE A 100 -16.64 -4.34 -11.94
C ILE A 100 -16.61 -2.86 -11.69
N ASP A 101 -15.77 -2.46 -10.72
CA ASP A 101 -15.44 -1.06 -10.56
C ASP A 101 -14.50 -0.62 -11.67
N LEU A 102 -15.05 -0.07 -12.77
CA LEU A 102 -14.25 0.36 -13.91
C LEU A 102 -13.40 1.60 -13.62
N PHE A 103 -13.60 2.29 -12.50
CA PHE A 103 -12.74 3.40 -12.11
C PHE A 103 -11.40 2.87 -11.57
N TYR A 104 -11.43 1.86 -10.70
CA TYR A 104 -10.21 1.22 -10.18
C TYR A 104 -9.67 0.11 -11.10
N LEU A 105 -10.55 -0.63 -11.76
CA LEU A 105 -10.25 -1.79 -12.60
C LEU A 105 -10.41 -1.48 -14.09
N PHE A 106 -10.18 -0.23 -14.51
CA PHE A 106 -10.30 0.22 -15.90
C PHE A 106 -9.46 -0.62 -16.89
N TYR A 107 -8.38 -1.24 -16.42
CA TYR A 107 -7.50 -2.10 -17.20
C TYR A 107 -8.09 -3.49 -17.46
N LEU A 108 -8.96 -3.98 -16.57
CA LEU A 108 -9.41 -5.36 -16.56
C LEU A 108 -10.13 -5.78 -17.86
N PRO A 109 -11.05 -4.99 -18.44
CA PRO A 109 -11.67 -5.35 -19.73
C PRO A 109 -10.67 -5.48 -20.87
N ALA A 110 -9.65 -4.61 -20.91
CA ALA A 110 -8.61 -4.66 -21.93
C ALA A 110 -7.71 -5.90 -21.76
N PHE A 111 -7.47 -6.33 -20.52
CA PHE A 111 -6.71 -7.53 -20.21
C PHE A 111 -7.46 -8.82 -20.51
N LEU A 112 -8.76 -8.87 -20.22
CA LEU A 112 -9.58 -10.07 -20.41
C LEU A 112 -10.00 -10.29 -21.87
N ARG A 113 -10.30 -9.22 -22.62
CA ARG A 113 -10.92 -9.34 -23.96
C ARG A 113 -10.37 -8.38 -25.01
N GLY A 114 -9.50 -7.44 -24.63
CA GLY A 114 -9.07 -6.35 -25.50
C GLY A 114 -7.65 -6.52 -26.07
N PRO A 115 -7.27 -5.67 -27.04
CA PRO A 115 -5.91 -5.61 -27.55
C PRO A 115 -4.98 -4.99 -26.50
N GLN A 116 -4.32 -5.84 -25.70
CA GLN A 116 -3.43 -5.43 -24.61
C GLN A 116 -2.32 -4.47 -25.07
N ALA A 117 -1.78 -4.68 -26.28
CA ALA A 117 -0.74 -3.80 -26.85
C ALA A 117 -1.25 -2.36 -27.05
N LEU A 118 -2.49 -2.19 -27.48
CA LEU A 118 -3.11 -0.88 -27.67
C LEU A 118 -3.30 -0.20 -26.31
N PHE A 119 -3.80 -0.93 -25.31
CA PHE A 119 -3.99 -0.43 -23.95
C PHE A 119 -2.67 0.11 -23.37
N TRP A 120 -1.60 -0.70 -23.40
CA TRP A 120 -0.30 -0.28 -22.88
C TRP A 120 0.30 0.89 -23.67
N SER A 121 0.11 0.94 -24.98
CA SER A 121 0.58 2.05 -25.82
C SER A 121 -0.09 3.38 -25.45
N ILE A 122 -1.41 3.36 -25.23
CA ILE A 122 -2.17 4.55 -24.79
C ILE A 122 -1.72 4.99 -23.40
N LEU A 123 -1.59 4.03 -22.46
CA LEU A 123 -1.19 4.35 -21.09
C LEU A 123 0.23 4.96 -21.05
N LEU A 124 1.19 4.36 -21.77
CA LEU A 124 2.55 4.90 -21.88
C LEU A 124 2.56 6.27 -22.54
N PHE A 125 1.71 6.52 -23.54
CA PHE A 125 1.59 7.83 -24.16
C PHE A 125 1.06 8.89 -23.17
N ILE A 126 0.00 8.59 -22.42
CA ILE A 126 -0.56 9.52 -21.41
C ILE A 126 0.46 9.80 -20.32
N VAL A 127 1.09 8.77 -19.78
CA VAL A 127 2.14 8.92 -18.75
C VAL A 127 3.32 9.71 -19.32
N GLY A 128 3.76 9.43 -20.54
CA GLY A 128 4.81 10.17 -21.24
C GLY A 128 4.46 11.65 -21.43
N LEU A 129 3.21 11.95 -21.80
CA LEU A 129 2.73 13.32 -21.96
C LEU A 129 2.67 14.08 -20.62
N VAL A 130 2.09 13.46 -19.58
CA VAL A 130 1.96 14.06 -18.24
C VAL A 130 3.33 14.27 -17.60
N THR A 131 4.23 13.30 -17.75
CA THR A 131 5.61 13.45 -17.29
C THR A 131 6.33 14.50 -18.12
N ALA A 132 6.17 14.60 -19.43
CA ALA A 132 6.79 15.65 -20.23
C ALA A 132 6.23 17.07 -19.95
N LEU A 133 5.03 17.18 -19.37
CA LEU A 133 4.32 18.45 -19.14
C LEU A 133 5.18 19.53 -18.45
N PRO A 134 5.94 19.26 -17.36
CA PRO A 134 6.78 20.26 -16.70
C PRO A 134 7.97 20.75 -17.53
N TRP A 135 8.34 20.03 -18.59
CA TRP A 135 9.37 20.45 -19.56
C TRP A 135 8.77 21.20 -20.75
N LEU A 136 7.50 20.96 -21.05
CA LEU A 136 6.76 21.65 -22.12
C LEU A 136 6.17 22.99 -21.65
N MET A 137 5.86 23.11 -20.36
CA MET A 137 5.39 24.36 -19.77
C MET A 137 6.57 25.33 -19.52
N PRO A 138 6.43 26.62 -19.87
CA PRO A 138 7.45 27.63 -19.56
C PRO A 138 7.71 27.63 -18.05
N ARG A 139 8.95 27.38 -17.62
CA ARG A 139 9.33 27.56 -16.22
C ARG A 139 9.30 29.04 -15.90
N ASP A 140 8.65 29.39 -14.80
CA ASP A 140 8.65 30.75 -14.27
C ASP A 140 10.08 31.29 -14.13
N LYS A 141 10.23 32.61 -14.26
CA LYS A 141 11.52 33.31 -14.12
C LYS A 141 12.16 32.92 -12.80
N LYS A 142 13.40 32.41 -12.84
CA LYS A 142 14.22 32.22 -11.64
C LYS A 142 14.33 33.57 -10.93
N LEU A 143 13.79 33.65 -9.71
CA LEU A 143 13.93 34.84 -8.88
C LEU A 143 15.43 35.08 -8.61
N ALA A 144 15.86 36.34 -8.68
CA ALA A 144 17.25 36.68 -8.41
C ALA A 144 17.55 36.45 -6.92
N PRO A 145 18.54 35.60 -6.57
CA PRO A 145 18.85 35.32 -5.17
C PRO A 145 19.29 36.58 -4.44
N ILE A 146 19.15 36.57 -3.13
CA ILE A 146 19.66 37.65 -2.27
C ILE A 146 21.19 37.70 -2.41
N LYS A 147 21.75 38.91 -2.50
CA LYS A 147 23.19 39.14 -2.50
C LYS A 147 23.62 39.81 -1.20
N VAL A 148 24.85 39.52 -0.78
CA VAL A 148 25.48 40.12 0.40
C VAL A 148 26.42 41.22 -0.05
N ASP A 149 26.22 42.42 0.49
CA ASP A 149 27.19 43.50 0.41
C ASP A 149 28.23 43.34 1.52
N LEU A 150 29.41 42.84 1.13
CA LEU A 150 30.51 42.60 2.05
C LEU A 150 31.01 43.88 2.72
N ALA A 151 30.83 45.06 2.13
CA ALA A 151 31.27 46.32 2.73
C ALA A 151 30.45 46.67 3.98
N ASN A 152 29.16 46.32 3.98
CA ASN A 152 28.23 46.60 5.08
C ASN A 152 27.99 45.38 5.99
N CYS A 153 28.42 44.18 5.60
CA CYS A 153 28.23 42.97 6.39
C CYS A 153 29.12 42.94 7.65
N ASP A 154 28.48 42.96 8.82
CA ASP A 154 29.13 42.96 10.14
C ASP A 154 29.34 41.54 10.73
N GLY A 155 28.84 40.49 10.08
CA GLY A 155 28.99 39.11 10.50
C GLY A 155 28.16 38.71 11.74
N CYS A 156 27.10 39.45 12.09
CA CYS A 156 26.30 39.25 13.32
C CYS A 156 25.40 37.99 13.36
N THR A 157 25.37 37.18 12.29
CA THR A 157 24.64 35.90 12.16
C THR A 157 23.11 35.98 12.25
N LEU A 158 22.52 37.19 12.33
CA LEU A 158 21.06 37.35 12.42
C LEU A 158 20.36 36.81 11.18
N CYS A 159 20.89 37.06 9.97
CA CYS A 159 20.31 36.58 8.72
C CYS A 159 20.32 35.05 8.57
N GLU A 160 21.33 34.35 9.11
CA GLU A 160 21.39 32.88 9.16
C GLU A 160 20.32 32.32 10.08
N ARG A 161 20.27 32.82 11.33
CA ARG A 161 19.25 32.41 12.31
C ARG A 161 17.84 32.71 11.81
N ASP A 162 17.72 33.84 11.13
CA ASP A 162 16.50 34.32 10.54
C ASP A 162 16.43 33.95 9.03
N CYS A 163 16.90 32.77 8.61
CA CYS A 163 16.58 32.23 7.28
C CYS A 163 15.61 31.05 7.41
N PRO A 164 14.32 31.22 7.05
CA PRO A 164 13.36 30.14 7.22
C PRO A 164 13.61 28.97 6.26
N TYR A 165 14.44 29.16 5.23
CA TYR A 165 14.81 28.16 4.22
C TYR A 165 16.20 27.54 4.46
N LEU A 166 16.91 27.96 5.52
CA LEU A 166 18.29 27.54 5.79
C LEU A 166 19.24 27.77 4.59
N ALA A 167 18.96 28.82 3.80
CA ALA A 167 19.72 29.18 2.61
C ALA A 167 20.96 30.04 2.92
N ILE A 168 21.20 30.39 4.18
CA ILE A 168 22.30 31.26 4.60
C ILE A 168 23.15 30.51 5.59
N GLN A 169 24.47 30.52 5.39
CA GLN A 169 25.46 30.01 6.31
C GLN A 169 26.49 31.09 6.63
N MET A 170 26.97 31.14 7.86
CA MET A 170 28.10 32.01 8.21
C MET A 170 29.42 31.31 7.95
N ILE A 171 30.21 31.83 7.01
CA ILE A 171 31.52 31.30 6.64
C ILE A 171 32.64 32.28 7.02
N PRO A 172 33.89 31.82 7.19
CA PRO A 172 35.03 32.71 7.29
C PRO A 172 35.10 33.66 6.09
N ARG A 173 35.37 34.94 6.36
CA ARG A 173 35.35 35.98 5.35
C ARG A 173 36.42 35.75 4.28
N THR A 174 36.07 35.90 3.01
CA THR A 174 36.94 35.54 1.86
C THR A 174 37.99 36.59 1.54
N ASP A 175 37.76 37.85 1.89
CA ASP A 175 38.67 38.98 1.63
C ASP A 175 39.68 39.23 2.77
N GLY A 176 39.62 38.45 3.86
CA GLY A 176 40.49 38.61 5.03
C GLY A 176 40.26 39.88 5.86
N ALA A 177 39.28 40.71 5.52
CA ALA A 177 38.92 41.91 6.26
C ALA A 177 38.21 41.56 7.57
N ARG A 178 38.01 42.57 8.45
CA ARG A 178 37.06 42.44 9.56
C ARG A 178 35.67 42.82 9.05
N PRO A 179 34.59 42.14 9.50
CA PRO A 179 34.54 41.09 10.52
C PRO A 179 34.99 39.70 10.01
N LYS A 180 35.31 38.78 10.93
CA LYS A 180 35.88 37.46 10.60
C LYS A 180 34.94 36.54 9.82
N PHE A 181 33.65 36.78 9.88
CA PHE A 181 32.63 35.96 9.22
C PHE A 181 31.83 36.80 8.22
N GLN A 182 31.39 36.16 7.15
CA GLN A 182 30.43 36.71 6.19
C GLN A 182 29.26 35.76 6.01
N ALA A 183 28.11 36.30 5.66
CA ALA A 183 26.99 35.49 5.20
C ALA A 183 27.31 34.97 3.79
N ASP A 184 27.11 33.68 3.57
CA ASP A 184 27.11 33.03 2.27
C ASP A 184 25.70 32.50 1.99
N ILE A 185 25.23 32.70 0.76
CA ILE A 185 23.83 32.42 0.39
C ILE A 185 23.82 31.33 -0.67
N ASP A 186 23.19 30.20 -0.35
CA ASP A 186 22.95 29.11 -1.30
C ASP A 186 21.77 29.48 -2.24
N PRO A 187 22.04 29.72 -3.54
CA PRO A 187 21.00 30.09 -4.49
C PRO A 187 19.99 28.98 -4.77
N SER A 188 20.31 27.72 -4.44
CA SER A 188 19.42 26.57 -4.66
C SER A 188 18.31 26.49 -3.59
N LEU A 189 18.54 27.08 -2.41
CA LEU A 189 17.59 27.11 -1.30
C LEU A 189 16.89 28.48 -1.16
N CYS A 190 17.50 29.56 -1.68
CA CYS A 190 16.97 30.90 -1.58
C CYS A 190 15.73 31.13 -2.47
N VAL A 191 14.57 31.35 -1.85
CA VAL A 191 13.32 31.71 -2.56
C VAL A 191 13.11 33.21 -2.71
N SER A 192 14.10 34.03 -2.36
CA SER A 192 14.04 35.51 -2.47
C SER A 192 12.89 36.15 -1.67
N CYS A 193 12.57 35.60 -0.49
CA CYS A 193 11.49 36.13 0.36
C CYS A 193 11.83 37.45 1.08
N GLY A 194 13.11 37.82 1.14
CA GLY A 194 13.59 39.05 1.77
C GLY A 194 13.58 39.06 3.31
N VAL A 195 13.25 37.97 4.00
CA VAL A 195 13.22 37.94 5.48
C VAL A 195 14.59 38.28 6.09
N CYS A 196 15.68 37.83 5.48
CA CYS A 196 17.04 38.15 5.90
C CYS A 196 17.36 39.65 5.78
N ILE A 197 16.81 40.35 4.78
CA ILE A 197 16.93 41.80 4.60
C ILE A 197 16.38 42.51 5.84
N GLY A 198 15.16 42.18 6.28
CA GLY A 198 14.56 42.78 7.47
C GLY A 198 15.23 42.38 8.79
N SER A 199 16.08 41.36 8.75
CA SER A 199 16.87 40.90 9.91
C SER A 199 18.20 41.61 10.02
N CYS A 200 18.71 42.18 8.92
CA CYS A 200 20.01 42.83 8.86
C CYS A 200 19.89 44.27 9.39
N PRO A 201 20.59 44.63 10.48
CA PRO A 201 20.56 45.99 11.02
C PRO A 201 21.29 47.00 10.11
N ASP A 202 22.32 46.53 9.38
CA ASP A 202 23.18 47.36 8.54
C ASP A 202 22.78 47.37 7.06
N ASN A 203 21.61 46.80 6.70
CA ASN A 203 21.10 46.70 5.33
C ASN A 203 22.09 46.07 4.31
N ALA A 204 22.97 45.18 4.76
CA ALA A 204 23.99 44.53 3.94
C ALA A 204 23.46 43.45 2.95
N LEU A 205 22.15 43.39 2.71
CA LEU A 205 21.50 42.36 1.89
C LEU A 205 20.57 43.00 0.87
N THR A 206 20.63 42.56 -0.40
CA THR A 206 19.87 43.15 -1.51
C THR A 206 19.19 42.09 -2.39
N PHE A 207 18.17 42.49 -3.15
CA PHE A 207 17.58 41.64 -4.19
C PHE A 207 18.42 41.71 -5.46
N GLY A 208 19.21 40.68 -5.76
CA GLY A 208 20.19 40.77 -6.84
C GLY A 208 21.04 42.04 -6.71
N ASP A 209 21.08 42.84 -7.76
CA ASP A 209 21.84 44.10 -7.82
C ASP A 209 20.97 45.35 -7.50
N ILE A 210 19.79 45.18 -6.92
CA ILE A 210 18.87 46.29 -6.61
C ILE A 210 19.16 46.82 -5.19
N PRO A 211 19.73 48.02 -5.04
CA PRO A 211 19.91 48.64 -3.72
C PRO A 211 18.55 48.99 -3.11
N LEU A 212 18.39 48.74 -1.81
CA LEU A 212 17.13 48.91 -1.10
C LEU A 212 16.93 50.33 -0.54
N ASP A 213 18.01 51.04 -0.23
CA ASP A 213 17.94 52.39 0.35
C ASP A 213 17.13 53.39 -0.50
N PRO A 214 17.24 53.42 -1.85
CA PRO A 214 16.42 54.30 -2.67
C PRO A 214 14.91 53.99 -2.56
N MET A 215 14.57 52.70 -2.41
CA MET A 215 13.17 52.27 -2.28
C MET A 215 12.58 52.80 -0.97
N TRP A 216 13.30 52.64 0.14
CA TRP A 216 12.86 53.13 1.46
C TRP A 216 12.82 54.65 1.53
N LYS A 217 13.82 55.32 0.98
CA LYS A 217 13.86 56.78 0.93
C LYS A 217 12.68 57.35 0.15
N THR A 218 12.30 56.71 -0.95
CA THR A 218 11.13 57.11 -1.74
C THR A 218 9.84 57.01 -0.92
N THR A 219 9.64 55.92 -0.18
CA THR A 219 8.49 55.77 0.74
C THR A 219 8.47 56.89 1.78
N LEU A 220 9.60 57.17 2.43
CA LEU A 220 9.68 58.22 3.46
C LEU A 220 9.42 59.63 2.90
N THR A 221 9.93 59.94 1.70
CA THR A 221 9.63 61.20 1.01
C THR A 221 8.14 61.33 0.69
N GLN A 222 7.49 60.25 0.23
CA GLN A 222 6.05 60.29 -0.04
C GLN A 222 5.22 60.51 1.24
N VAL A 223 5.65 59.94 2.37
CA VAL A 223 5.01 60.15 3.67
C VAL A 223 5.06 61.61 4.08
N SER A 224 6.22 62.27 3.94
CA SER A 224 6.40 63.67 4.33
C SER A 224 5.71 64.65 3.38
N GLU A 225 5.78 64.42 2.06
CA GLU A 225 5.23 65.34 1.04
C GLU A 225 3.69 65.26 0.94
N LYS A 226 3.12 64.06 0.97
CA LYS A 226 1.68 63.85 0.75
C LYS A 226 0.83 63.94 2.03
N LYS A 227 1.45 64.25 3.17
CA LYS A 227 0.81 64.27 4.51
C LYS A 227 0.04 62.95 4.79
N ILE A 228 0.68 61.82 4.46
CA ILE A 228 0.10 60.50 4.72
C ILE A 228 -0.08 60.33 6.22
N ILE A 229 -1.29 59.92 6.63
CA ILE A 229 -1.62 59.74 8.04
C ILE A 229 -1.20 58.34 8.51
N LYS A 230 -1.41 57.34 7.64
CA LYS A 230 -1.20 55.92 7.94
C LYS A 230 -0.30 55.25 6.92
N VAL A 231 0.73 54.55 7.38
CA VAL A 231 1.62 53.73 6.53
C VAL A 231 1.36 52.25 6.81
N VAL A 232 1.08 51.48 5.77
CA VAL A 232 0.76 50.06 5.88
C VAL A 232 1.79 49.25 5.10
N PHE A 233 2.60 48.46 5.80
CA PHE A 233 3.45 47.46 5.18
C PHE A 233 2.67 46.16 5.01
N THR A 234 2.71 45.56 3.82
CA THR A 234 1.98 44.32 3.53
C THR A 234 2.79 43.37 2.67
N CYS A 235 2.59 42.06 2.81
CA CYS A 235 3.24 41.10 1.91
C CYS A 235 2.59 41.08 0.52
N GLU A 236 3.30 40.53 -0.47
CA GLU A 236 2.89 40.49 -1.88
C GLU A 236 1.59 39.70 -2.06
N ARG A 237 1.39 38.63 -1.28
CA ARG A 237 0.16 37.83 -1.30
C ARG A 237 -1.04 38.69 -0.91
N HIS A 238 -0.94 39.53 0.12
CA HIS A 238 -1.99 40.47 0.50
C HIS A 238 -2.14 41.60 -0.51
N ALA A 239 -1.04 42.11 -1.06
CA ALA A 239 -1.08 43.12 -2.10
C ALA A 239 -1.85 42.65 -3.34
N MET A 240 -1.62 41.41 -3.77
CA MET A 240 -2.26 40.82 -4.95
C MET A 240 -3.71 40.38 -4.72
N HIS A 241 -4.04 39.86 -3.52
CA HIS A 241 -5.34 39.23 -3.29
C HIS A 241 -6.29 40.01 -2.36
N GLY A 242 -5.78 40.96 -1.59
CA GLY A 242 -6.51 41.57 -0.47
C GLY A 242 -6.69 43.08 -0.56
N VAL A 243 -5.65 43.80 -0.97
CA VAL A 243 -5.61 45.26 -0.90
C VAL A 243 -6.72 45.91 -1.73
N GLY A 244 -6.91 45.48 -2.98
CA GLY A 244 -7.97 45.97 -3.86
C GLY A 244 -8.03 47.51 -3.93
N THR A 245 -9.20 48.10 -3.65
CA THR A 245 -9.43 49.54 -3.71
C THR A 245 -8.70 50.34 -2.63
N HIS A 246 -8.20 49.69 -1.58
CA HIS A 246 -7.44 50.37 -0.51
C HIS A 246 -6.10 50.93 -0.99
N PHE A 247 -5.59 50.48 -2.15
CA PHE A 247 -4.34 51.01 -2.72
C PHE A 247 -4.43 52.51 -3.08
N ASN A 248 -5.64 53.01 -3.35
CA ASN A 248 -5.88 54.39 -3.81
C ASN A 248 -6.40 55.32 -2.70
N ASP A 249 -6.35 54.90 -1.43
CA ASP A 249 -6.78 55.75 -0.31
C ASP A 249 -5.81 56.94 -0.12
N PRO A 250 -6.28 58.20 -0.20
CA PRO A 250 -5.41 59.37 -0.09
C PRO A 250 -4.76 59.55 1.29
N HIS A 251 -5.28 58.90 2.34
CA HIS A 251 -4.74 59.01 3.71
C HIS A 251 -3.87 57.82 4.13
N THR A 252 -3.84 56.76 3.30
CA THR A 252 -3.13 55.52 3.60
C THR A 252 -2.11 55.23 2.49
N HIS A 253 -0.84 55.07 2.87
CA HIS A 253 0.19 54.61 1.92
C HIS A 253 0.50 53.13 2.15
N ILE A 254 0.22 52.29 1.16
CA ILE A 254 0.45 50.85 1.21
C ILE A 254 1.77 50.51 0.53
N VAL A 255 2.66 49.85 1.28
CA VAL A 255 3.99 49.43 0.82
C VAL A 255 3.99 47.90 0.66
N PRO A 256 3.92 47.38 -0.57
CA PRO A 256 4.02 45.95 -0.83
C PRO A 256 5.46 45.46 -0.67
N LEU A 257 5.64 44.34 0.02
CA LEU A 257 6.90 43.65 0.26
C LEU A 257 6.79 42.20 -0.20
N THR A 258 7.87 41.53 -0.58
CA THR A 258 7.81 40.08 -0.90
C THR A 258 7.31 39.26 0.30
N CYS A 259 7.82 39.57 1.49
CA CYS A 259 7.33 39.06 2.76
C CYS A 259 7.17 40.21 3.75
N ILE A 260 6.25 40.08 4.71
CA ILE A 260 6.08 41.08 5.77
C ILE A 260 7.35 41.26 6.63
N ALA A 261 8.11 40.20 6.88
CA ALA A 261 9.38 40.26 7.62
C ALA A 261 10.57 40.78 6.80
N MET A 262 10.35 41.16 5.53
CA MET A 262 11.34 41.93 4.78
C MET A 262 11.50 43.34 5.36
N ALA A 263 10.44 43.88 5.97
CA ALA A 263 10.55 45.14 6.68
C ALA A 263 11.41 44.97 7.94
N ASN A 264 12.46 45.79 8.05
CA ASN A 264 13.16 45.97 9.30
C ASN A 264 12.23 46.71 10.29
N SER A 265 12.25 46.32 11.57
CA SER A 265 11.51 47.00 12.64
C SER A 265 11.79 48.51 12.72
N SER A 266 12.98 48.96 12.32
CA SER A 266 13.36 50.38 12.29
C SER A 266 12.58 51.20 11.28
N LEU A 267 12.06 50.60 10.20
CA LEU A 267 11.28 51.30 9.17
C LEU A 267 9.99 51.89 9.75
N ALA A 268 9.39 51.24 10.74
CA ALA A 268 8.22 51.78 11.44
C ALA A 268 8.57 53.07 12.19
N ALA A 269 9.70 53.07 12.90
CA ALA A 269 10.20 54.26 13.59
C ALA A 269 10.53 55.38 12.58
N GLN A 270 11.21 55.06 11.48
CA GLN A 270 11.54 56.05 10.43
C GLN A 270 10.30 56.66 9.78
N ALA A 271 9.25 55.85 9.54
CA ALA A 271 8.00 56.35 8.98
C ALA A 271 7.27 57.30 9.95
N LEU A 272 7.25 56.98 11.25
CA LEU A 272 6.69 57.85 12.29
C LEU A 272 7.49 59.16 12.41
N GLU A 273 8.82 59.08 12.41
CA GLU A 273 9.72 60.25 12.44
C GLU A 273 9.58 61.12 11.18
N ALA A 274 9.28 60.53 10.02
CA ALA A 274 9.00 61.25 8.78
C ALA A 274 7.62 61.93 8.73
N GLY A 275 6.76 61.70 9.74
CA GLY A 275 5.47 62.39 9.90
C GLY A 275 4.22 61.50 9.83
N ALA A 276 4.36 60.17 9.72
CA ALA A 276 3.21 59.28 9.84
C ALA A 276 2.64 59.32 11.28
N ARG A 277 1.32 59.22 11.43
CA ARG A 277 0.67 59.14 12.76
C ARG A 277 0.45 57.69 13.22
N ASP A 278 0.33 56.78 12.26
CA ASP A 278 0.02 55.37 12.48
C ASP A 278 0.84 54.51 11.50
N VAL A 279 1.47 53.45 12.01
CA VAL A 279 2.15 52.46 11.17
C VAL A 279 1.57 51.08 11.45
N GLN A 280 1.23 50.34 10.40
CA GLN A 280 0.67 49.01 10.52
C GLN A 280 1.39 47.97 9.66
N PHE A 281 1.66 46.80 10.23
CA PHE A 281 2.11 45.62 9.51
C PHE A 281 0.95 44.66 9.32
N ILE A 282 0.62 44.37 8.06
CA ILE A 282 -0.44 43.42 7.70
C ILE A 282 0.18 42.24 6.98
N GLY A 283 -0.04 41.04 7.50
CA GLY A 283 0.49 39.83 6.88
C GLY A 283 -0.45 38.65 7.01
N CYS A 284 0.00 37.51 6.48
CA CYS A 284 -0.70 36.25 6.61
C CYS A 284 -0.90 35.84 8.08
N PRO A 285 -1.89 34.97 8.36
CA PRO A 285 -2.03 34.33 9.67
C PRO A 285 -0.78 33.50 10.03
N PRO A 286 -0.42 33.35 11.32
CA PRO A 286 0.77 32.62 11.77
C PRO A 286 0.97 31.23 11.15
N GLU A 287 -0.11 30.55 10.78
CA GLU A 287 -0.08 29.18 10.26
C GLU A 287 -0.27 29.07 8.73
N ASP A 288 -0.43 30.19 8.01
CA ASP A 288 -0.57 30.25 6.54
C ASP A 288 0.32 31.36 5.94
N CYS A 289 1.50 31.58 6.51
CA CYS A 289 2.47 32.47 5.89
C CYS A 289 3.10 31.79 4.66
N ALA A 290 3.03 32.46 3.51
CA ALA A 290 3.64 31.98 2.27
C ALA A 290 5.17 31.78 2.39
N ASN A 291 5.79 32.55 3.29
CA ASN A 291 7.23 32.52 3.54
C ASN A 291 7.56 31.96 4.94
N ARG A 292 6.88 30.86 5.32
CA ARG A 292 7.05 30.08 6.55
C ARG A 292 6.84 30.88 7.85
N GLU A 293 7.90 31.38 8.50
CA GLU A 293 7.80 32.07 9.79
C GLU A 293 7.88 33.61 9.70
N GLY A 294 7.87 34.18 8.49
CA GLY A 294 8.08 35.61 8.31
C GLY A 294 7.13 36.52 9.11
N ASN A 295 5.85 36.18 9.20
CA ASN A 295 4.91 36.92 10.04
C ASN A 295 5.21 36.79 11.55
N ALA A 296 5.51 35.59 12.03
CA ALA A 296 5.85 35.34 13.43
C ALA A 296 7.08 36.15 13.84
N TRP A 297 8.11 36.18 12.99
CA TRP A 297 9.33 36.93 13.30
C TRP A 297 9.09 38.42 13.28
N MET A 298 8.22 38.90 12.40
CA MET A 298 7.84 40.30 12.41
C MET A 298 7.04 40.66 13.66
N ASP A 299 6.11 39.82 14.11
CA ASP A 299 5.39 40.03 15.39
C ASP A 299 6.36 40.07 16.57
N GLU A 300 7.30 39.10 16.66
CA GLU A 300 8.33 39.07 17.69
C GLU A 300 9.23 40.32 17.66
N ARG A 301 9.58 40.85 16.48
CA ARG A 301 10.39 42.08 16.34
C ARG A 301 9.65 43.33 16.80
N ILE A 302 8.37 43.45 16.46
CA ILE A 302 7.53 44.59 16.85
C ILE A 302 7.23 44.57 18.35
N ASN A 303 7.06 43.38 18.94
CA ASN A 303 6.86 43.21 20.39
C ASN A 303 8.17 43.30 21.19
N GLY A 304 9.34 43.43 20.54
CA GLY A 304 10.64 43.52 21.19
C GLY A 304 11.19 42.18 21.73
N GLU A 305 10.64 41.06 21.27
CA GLU A 305 11.03 39.69 21.63
C GLU A 305 12.18 39.17 20.75
N ARG A 306 12.26 39.63 19.50
CA ARG A 306 13.30 39.24 18.52
C ARG A 306 14.06 40.45 17.97
N LEU A 307 15.35 40.26 17.65
CA LEU A 307 16.16 41.26 16.96
C LEU A 307 15.90 41.27 15.44
N PRO A 308 15.97 42.43 14.77
CA PRO A 308 16.07 43.78 15.35
C PRO A 308 14.77 44.18 16.06
N LYS A 309 14.89 44.76 17.25
CA LYS A 309 13.75 45.14 18.10
C LYS A 309 13.25 46.53 17.76
N LEU A 310 11.94 46.71 17.73
CA LEU A 310 11.35 48.04 17.75
C LEU A 310 11.69 48.75 19.07
N LYS A 311 11.96 50.06 19.03
CA LYS A 311 12.25 50.82 20.26
C LYS A 311 10.96 50.98 21.09
N PRO A 312 11.00 50.86 22.43
CA PRO A 312 9.80 50.84 23.28
C PRO A 312 8.87 52.04 23.14
N ASN A 313 9.43 53.22 22.85
CA ASN A 313 8.71 54.47 22.65
C ASN A 313 7.77 54.47 21.43
N PHE A 314 7.90 53.49 20.52
CA PHE A 314 7.02 53.35 19.35
C PHE A 314 5.97 52.24 19.48
N PHE A 315 5.99 51.45 20.57
CA PHE A 315 5.10 50.28 20.71
C PHE A 315 3.60 50.61 20.64
N SER A 316 3.19 51.79 21.12
CA SER A 316 1.79 52.22 21.09
C SER A 316 1.34 52.78 19.73
N LEU A 317 2.27 53.04 18.81
CA LEU A 317 2.03 53.68 17.50
C LEU A 317 2.20 52.71 16.33
N VAL A 318 2.68 51.50 16.61
CA VAL A 318 2.92 50.46 15.62
C VAL A 318 1.98 49.30 15.89
N HIS A 319 1.17 48.95 14.89
CA HIS A 319 0.15 47.92 15.02
C HIS A 319 0.45 46.74 14.10
N THR A 320 0.11 45.52 14.53
CA THR A 320 0.17 44.32 13.69
C THR A 320 -1.24 43.79 13.43
N ALA A 321 -1.45 43.25 12.23
CA ALA A 321 -2.64 42.47 11.90
C ALA A 321 -2.25 41.23 11.06
N TRP A 322 -2.58 40.06 11.58
CA TRP A 322 -2.34 38.76 10.95
C TRP A 322 -3.68 38.20 10.52
N ALA A 323 -3.97 38.30 9.23
CA ALA A 323 -5.26 37.95 8.66
C ALA A 323 -5.10 37.25 7.31
N ALA A 324 -6.09 36.46 6.90
CA ALA A 324 -6.11 35.90 5.55
C ALA A 324 -6.08 37.04 4.51
N PRO A 325 -5.47 36.84 3.32
CA PRO A 325 -5.40 37.89 2.29
C PRO A 325 -6.77 38.50 1.95
N THR A 326 -7.83 37.69 1.96
CA THR A 326 -9.20 38.13 1.66
C THR A 326 -9.83 39.03 2.73
N ASP A 327 -9.27 39.12 3.93
CA ASP A 327 -9.80 39.95 5.04
C ASP A 327 -8.96 41.22 5.29
N PHE A 328 -8.22 41.68 4.27
CA PHE A 328 -7.39 42.89 4.36
C PHE A 328 -8.17 44.12 4.84
N GLY A 329 -9.42 44.29 4.39
CA GLY A 329 -10.27 45.42 4.78
C GLY A 329 -10.67 45.44 6.27
N SER A 330 -10.65 44.29 6.95
CA SER A 330 -10.80 44.20 8.40
C SER A 330 -9.47 44.47 9.11
N ALA A 331 -8.38 43.90 8.57
CA ALA A 331 -7.02 44.06 9.08
C ALA A 331 -6.56 45.52 9.07
N ILE A 332 -6.90 46.30 8.04
CA ILE A 332 -6.52 47.73 7.98
C ILE A 332 -7.24 48.60 9.01
N LYS A 333 -8.41 48.17 9.49
CA LYS A 333 -9.23 48.93 10.45
C LYS A 333 -8.91 48.60 11.91
N SER A 334 -8.34 47.42 12.19
CA SER A 334 -8.14 46.94 13.57
C SER A 334 -6.95 46.00 13.68
N GLN A 335 -6.40 45.87 14.89
CA GLN A 335 -5.41 44.83 15.21
C GLN A 335 -6.10 43.45 15.25
N VAL A 336 -6.15 42.77 14.11
CA VAL A 336 -6.71 41.41 14.01
C VAL A 336 -5.56 40.41 14.12
N LYS A 337 -5.55 39.52 15.12
CA LYS A 337 -4.72 38.31 15.11
C LYS A 337 -5.64 37.10 14.88
N SER A 338 -5.86 36.71 13.62
CA SER A 338 -6.65 35.52 13.29
C SER A 338 -5.76 34.29 13.14
N GLU A 339 -6.23 33.13 13.58
CA GLU A 339 -5.60 31.85 13.25
C GLU A 339 -5.78 31.54 11.76
N ALA A 340 -4.84 30.84 11.11
CA ALA A 340 -4.97 30.44 9.71
C ALA A 340 -6.22 29.57 9.47
N ASN A 341 -6.56 28.81 10.51
CA ASN A 341 -7.72 27.94 10.55
C ASN A 341 -9.00 28.64 11.02
N ALA A 342 -8.94 29.90 11.45
CA ALA A 342 -10.12 30.71 11.73
C ALA A 342 -10.81 31.19 10.44
N PHE A 343 -10.95 30.30 9.45
CA PHE A 343 -11.85 30.48 8.32
C PHE A 343 -13.26 30.58 8.85
N LYS A 344 -13.69 31.78 9.23
CA LYS A 344 -15.10 32.13 9.23
C LYS A 344 -15.50 32.15 7.77
N LEU A 345 -16.14 31.08 7.29
CA LEU A 345 -16.72 31.03 5.96
C LEU A 345 -17.82 32.11 5.86
N LYS A 346 -17.41 33.34 5.58
CA LYS A 346 -18.32 34.42 5.20
C LYS A 346 -18.59 34.24 3.71
N LEU A 347 -19.63 33.46 3.41
CA LEU A 347 -20.14 33.31 2.05
C LEU A 347 -20.61 34.69 1.57
N ASN A 348 -19.79 35.33 0.75
CA ASN A 348 -20.15 36.50 -0.01
C ASN A 348 -20.73 36.02 -1.35
N PRO A 349 -21.76 36.67 -1.95
CA PRO A 349 -22.24 36.39 -3.29
C PRO A 349 -21.14 36.12 -4.35
N SER A 350 -19.99 36.81 -4.24
CA SER A 350 -18.83 36.57 -5.11
C SER A 350 -18.18 35.18 -4.93
N HIS A 351 -18.11 34.65 -3.71
CA HIS A 351 -17.60 33.31 -3.43
C HIS A 351 -18.57 32.24 -3.91
N ILE A 352 -19.88 32.46 -3.71
CA ILE A 352 -20.94 31.54 -4.14
C ILE A 352 -20.87 31.29 -5.65
N ARG A 353 -20.52 32.31 -6.44
CA ARG A 353 -20.33 32.22 -7.89
C ARG A 353 -19.27 31.19 -8.32
N PHE A 354 -18.27 30.91 -7.48
CA PHE A 354 -17.23 29.90 -7.78
C PHE A 354 -17.48 28.57 -7.07
N VAL A 355 -18.02 28.62 -5.84
CA VAL A 355 -18.29 27.41 -5.05
C VAL A 355 -19.40 26.57 -5.67
N ILE A 356 -20.50 27.18 -6.14
CA ILE A 356 -21.61 26.41 -6.73
C ILE A 356 -21.18 25.65 -7.98
N PRO A 357 -20.51 26.25 -8.98
CA PRO A 357 -20.00 25.50 -10.13
C PRO A 357 -19.01 24.41 -9.73
N LEU A 358 -18.13 24.67 -8.76
CA LEU A 358 -17.17 23.66 -8.28
C LEU A 358 -17.89 22.47 -7.65
N LEU A 359 -18.86 22.71 -6.76
CA LEU A 359 -19.68 21.66 -6.17
C LEU A 359 -20.50 20.91 -7.24
N GLY A 360 -20.99 21.62 -8.25
CA GLY A 360 -21.68 21.01 -9.39
C GLY A 360 -20.76 20.07 -10.18
N VAL A 361 -19.54 20.51 -10.50
CA VAL A 361 -18.53 19.67 -11.18
C VAL A 361 -18.17 18.47 -10.30
N MET A 362 -17.93 18.67 -9.01
CA MET A 362 -17.63 17.57 -8.08
C MET A 362 -18.78 16.56 -8.03
N ALA A 363 -20.04 17.03 -7.92
CA ALA A 363 -21.21 16.15 -7.92
C ALA A 363 -21.34 15.36 -9.22
N VAL A 364 -21.09 15.98 -10.38
CA VAL A 364 -21.09 15.31 -11.69
C VAL A 364 -19.97 14.25 -11.76
N VAL A 365 -18.75 14.59 -11.34
CA VAL A 365 -17.62 13.66 -11.34
C VAL A 365 -17.89 12.49 -10.40
N THR A 366 -18.40 12.74 -9.19
CA THR A 366 -18.74 11.69 -8.23
C THR A 366 -19.88 10.81 -8.73
N ALA A 367 -20.93 11.40 -9.31
CA ALA A 367 -22.02 10.62 -9.92
C ALA A 367 -21.51 9.75 -11.08
N PHE A 368 -20.59 10.28 -11.90
CA PHE A 368 -19.95 9.52 -12.97
C PHE A 368 -19.04 8.40 -12.44
N GLN A 369 -18.31 8.63 -11.35
CA GLN A 369 -17.51 7.61 -10.68
C GLN A 369 -18.39 6.49 -10.12
N ILE A 370 -19.46 6.83 -9.38
CA ILE A 370 -20.43 5.85 -8.88
C ILE A 370 -21.03 5.05 -10.03
N TRP A 371 -21.39 5.72 -11.12
CA TRP A 371 -21.90 5.07 -12.32
C TRP A 371 -20.87 4.13 -12.98
N LEU A 372 -19.58 4.45 -12.94
CA LEU A 372 -18.51 3.55 -13.41
C LEU A 372 -18.25 2.38 -12.45
N SER A 373 -18.43 2.60 -11.16
CA SER A 373 -18.12 1.61 -10.11
C SER A 373 -19.12 0.46 -10.04
N ASP A 374 -20.39 0.70 -10.40
CA ASP A 374 -21.48 -0.28 -10.27
C ASP A 374 -22.00 -0.77 -11.64
N ARG A 375 -21.10 -0.93 -12.62
CA ARG A 375 -21.50 -1.44 -13.94
C ARG A 375 -21.56 -2.97 -13.91
N PRO A 376 -22.73 -3.59 -14.14
CA PRO A 376 -22.79 -5.02 -14.39
C PRO A 376 -22.04 -5.29 -15.69
N THR A 377 -21.03 -6.14 -15.60
CA THR A 377 -20.23 -6.54 -16.74
C THR A 377 -20.40 -8.04 -16.96
N PRO A 378 -20.82 -8.47 -18.16
CA PRO A 378 -20.98 -9.89 -18.44
C PRO A 378 -19.60 -10.54 -18.50
N PHE A 379 -19.42 -11.68 -17.85
CA PHE A 379 -18.17 -12.46 -17.82
C PHE A 379 -18.24 -13.71 -18.70
N TYR A 380 -19.32 -14.47 -18.55
CA TYR A 380 -19.55 -15.71 -19.30
C TYR A 380 -20.96 -15.70 -19.89
N ASN A 381 -21.07 -16.09 -21.15
CA ASN A 381 -22.35 -16.17 -21.81
C ASN A 381 -23.12 -17.41 -21.31
N ALA A 382 -24.45 -17.38 -21.44
CA ALA A 382 -25.30 -18.49 -21.00
C ALA A 382 -25.08 -19.79 -21.81
N ASP A 383 -24.46 -19.71 -22.98
CA ASP A 383 -24.10 -20.84 -23.85
C ASP A 383 -22.72 -21.42 -23.56
N THR A 384 -22.02 -20.92 -22.53
CA THR A 384 -20.68 -21.39 -22.16
C THR A 384 -20.71 -22.15 -20.83
N ALA A 385 -20.00 -23.27 -20.78
CA ALA A 385 -19.65 -24.01 -19.58
C ALA A 385 -18.13 -24.20 -19.55
N SER A 386 -17.57 -24.54 -18.39
CA SER A 386 -16.16 -24.90 -18.28
C SER A 386 -15.96 -26.29 -17.74
N LEU A 387 -15.03 -27.02 -18.35
CA LEU A 387 -14.51 -28.27 -17.87
C LEU A 387 -13.08 -28.03 -17.37
N ALA A 388 -12.85 -28.31 -16.09
CA ALA A 388 -11.54 -28.24 -15.47
C ALA A 388 -11.04 -29.64 -15.11
N ILE A 389 -9.76 -29.88 -15.32
CA ILE A 389 -9.03 -31.06 -14.86
C ILE A 389 -8.10 -30.61 -13.75
N GLN A 390 -8.21 -31.23 -12.58
CA GLN A 390 -7.35 -30.95 -11.44
C GLN A 390 -6.74 -32.24 -10.91
N MET A 391 -5.42 -32.29 -10.79
CA MET A 391 -4.72 -33.40 -10.15
C MET A 391 -3.36 -33.00 -9.58
N THR A 392 -2.89 -33.76 -8.59
CA THR A 392 -1.48 -33.82 -8.22
C THR A 392 -1.03 -35.25 -8.45
N HIS A 393 -0.09 -35.45 -9.36
CA HIS A 393 0.30 -36.78 -9.82
C HIS A 393 1.81 -37.01 -9.71
N HIS A 394 2.21 -38.11 -9.11
CA HIS A 394 3.59 -38.58 -9.07
C HIS A 394 3.80 -39.57 -10.21
N SER A 395 4.75 -39.27 -11.11
CA SER A 395 5.08 -40.19 -12.20
C SER A 395 5.49 -41.54 -11.63
N GLY A 396 4.86 -42.60 -12.12
CA GLY A 396 5.01 -43.92 -11.52
C GLY A 396 3.77 -44.46 -10.81
N TYR A 397 2.95 -43.56 -10.25
CA TYR A 397 1.84 -43.94 -9.40
C TYR A 397 0.63 -44.30 -10.26
N ALA A 398 -0.19 -45.23 -9.77
CA ALA A 398 -1.47 -45.53 -10.40
C ALA A 398 -2.51 -44.52 -9.90
N MET A 399 -3.43 -44.09 -10.75
CA MET A 399 -4.50 -43.16 -10.37
C MET A 399 -5.72 -43.92 -9.82
N GLN A 400 -6.42 -43.33 -8.85
CA GLN A 400 -7.63 -43.93 -8.28
C GLN A 400 -8.74 -44.02 -9.35
N ASP A 401 -9.48 -45.13 -9.36
CA ASP A 401 -10.61 -45.40 -10.27
C ASP A 401 -10.29 -45.48 -11.78
N VAL A 402 -9.04 -45.76 -12.16
CA VAL A 402 -8.62 -45.96 -13.56
C VAL A 402 -8.77 -47.42 -14.00
N THR A 403 -9.23 -47.63 -15.24
CA THR A 403 -9.44 -48.96 -15.83
C THR A 403 -8.65 -49.09 -17.14
N PRO A 404 -7.81 -50.14 -17.32
CA PRO A 404 -7.42 -51.17 -16.35
C PRO A 404 -6.49 -50.64 -15.25
N PRO A 405 -6.40 -51.30 -14.08
CA PRO A 405 -5.48 -50.90 -13.01
C PRO A 405 -4.03 -50.91 -13.51
N ALA A 406 -3.38 -49.76 -13.43
CA ALA A 406 -1.99 -49.59 -13.86
C ALA A 406 -1.02 -50.32 -12.93
N THR A 407 0.07 -50.85 -13.47
CA THR A 407 1.18 -51.37 -12.68
C THR A 407 1.93 -50.22 -12.01
N ILE A 408 1.98 -50.27 -10.68
CA ILE A 408 2.67 -49.28 -9.85
C ILE A 408 4.19 -49.40 -10.06
N GLU A 409 4.83 -48.33 -10.55
CA GLU A 409 6.29 -48.21 -10.66
C GLU A 409 6.69 -46.87 -10.02
N PRO A 410 6.67 -46.76 -8.68
CA PRO A 410 6.74 -45.48 -8.01
C PRO A 410 8.05 -44.73 -8.26
N ASP A 411 7.98 -43.40 -8.15
CA ASP A 411 9.11 -42.46 -8.15
C ASP A 411 9.91 -42.40 -9.48
N LEU A 412 9.21 -42.47 -10.60
CA LEU A 412 9.80 -42.16 -11.90
C LEU A 412 10.01 -40.65 -12.03
N ASP A 413 11.20 -40.24 -12.48
CA ASP A 413 11.49 -38.85 -12.85
C ASP A 413 11.16 -38.62 -14.33
N GLN A 414 9.93 -38.93 -14.73
CA GLN A 414 9.46 -38.77 -16.10
C GLN A 414 8.46 -37.62 -16.22
N PRO A 415 8.47 -36.87 -17.34
CA PRO A 415 7.48 -35.85 -17.58
C PRO A 415 6.10 -36.49 -17.81
N ILE A 416 5.07 -35.86 -17.27
CA ILE A 416 3.68 -36.30 -17.35
C ILE A 416 3.02 -35.57 -18.52
N ARG A 417 2.64 -36.29 -19.57
CA ARG A 417 1.87 -35.74 -20.69
C ARG A 417 0.39 -36.02 -20.48
N LEU A 418 -0.43 -34.98 -20.52
CA LEU A 418 -1.89 -35.06 -20.38
C LEU A 418 -2.54 -34.63 -21.70
N THR A 419 -3.48 -35.43 -22.18
CA THR A 419 -4.30 -35.11 -23.35
C THR A 419 -5.77 -35.07 -23.00
N LEU A 420 -6.48 -34.05 -23.48
CA LEU A 420 -7.94 -33.92 -23.39
C LEU A 420 -8.52 -33.92 -24.80
N GLU A 421 -9.38 -34.90 -25.05
CA GLU A 421 -10.17 -35.01 -26.28
C GLU A 421 -11.65 -34.81 -25.94
N VAL A 422 -12.32 -33.98 -26.74
CA VAL A 422 -13.76 -33.71 -26.59
C VAL A 422 -14.42 -33.89 -27.95
N ASN A 423 -15.42 -34.76 -28.03
CA ASN A 423 -16.15 -35.08 -29.26
C ASN A 423 -15.27 -35.50 -30.45
N GLY A 424 -14.12 -36.13 -30.20
CA GLY A 424 -13.18 -36.52 -31.25
C GLY A 424 -12.12 -35.46 -31.61
N GLU A 425 -12.18 -34.27 -31.00
CA GLU A 425 -11.24 -33.18 -31.22
C GLU A 425 -10.28 -33.03 -30.03
N MET A 426 -8.97 -32.98 -30.32
CA MET A 426 -7.95 -32.79 -29.30
C MET A 426 -7.87 -31.32 -28.90
N LEU A 427 -8.29 -31.01 -27.67
CA LEU A 427 -8.30 -29.63 -27.14
C LEU A 427 -7.09 -29.31 -26.27
N LEU A 428 -6.44 -30.33 -25.68
CA LEU A 428 -5.24 -30.17 -24.86
C LEU A 428 -4.26 -31.30 -25.16
N ASP A 429 -2.97 -30.94 -25.27
CA ASP A 429 -1.83 -31.85 -25.32
C ASP A 429 -0.64 -31.15 -24.68
N GLU A 430 -0.52 -31.29 -23.36
CA GLU A 430 0.46 -30.55 -22.56
C GLU A 430 1.32 -31.51 -21.76
N THR A 431 2.57 -31.11 -21.52
CA THR A 431 3.55 -31.90 -20.76
C THR A 431 4.00 -31.14 -19.52
N TYR A 432 3.83 -31.78 -18.37
CA TYR A 432 4.13 -31.25 -17.04
C TYR A 432 5.35 -31.95 -16.47
N VAL A 433 6.13 -31.22 -15.69
CA VAL A 433 7.30 -31.74 -14.97
C VAL A 433 7.12 -31.38 -13.51
N ALA A 434 7.42 -32.32 -12.61
CA ALA A 434 7.44 -32.02 -11.19
C ALA A 434 8.47 -30.91 -10.92
N THR A 435 8.06 -29.82 -10.27
CA THR A 435 8.95 -28.70 -9.99
C THR A 435 9.96 -29.08 -8.91
N ASN A 436 11.25 -29.07 -9.27
CA ASN A 436 12.41 -29.32 -8.38
C ASN A 436 12.29 -28.67 -6.99
N ASN A 437 12.23 -29.49 -5.93
CA ASN A 437 13.10 -29.42 -4.72
C ASN A 437 12.52 -29.93 -3.38
N HIS A 438 11.40 -30.63 -3.34
CA HIS A 438 11.03 -31.36 -2.12
C HIS A 438 10.51 -32.76 -2.47
N ILE A 439 11.16 -33.76 -1.89
CA ILE A 439 10.71 -35.16 -1.84
C ILE A 439 9.22 -35.11 -1.41
N ASN A 440 8.31 -35.66 -2.23
CA ASN A 440 6.84 -35.68 -2.08
C ASN A 440 6.01 -34.53 -2.69
N GLN A 441 6.43 -33.91 -3.80
CA GLN A 441 5.53 -33.03 -4.57
C GLN A 441 5.44 -33.46 -6.04
N GLY A 442 4.44 -34.30 -6.35
CA GLY A 442 4.06 -34.63 -7.72
C GLY A 442 3.73 -33.40 -8.56
N ALA A 443 3.60 -33.59 -9.88
CA ALA A 443 3.21 -32.52 -10.78
C ALA A 443 1.80 -32.03 -10.45
N ARG A 444 1.67 -30.73 -10.18
CA ARG A 444 0.39 -30.05 -9.96
C ARG A 444 -0.17 -29.63 -11.30
N ILE A 445 -1.32 -30.17 -11.66
CA ILE A 445 -1.96 -29.96 -12.96
C ILE A 445 -3.34 -29.34 -12.71
N PHE A 446 -3.56 -28.20 -13.34
CA PHE A 446 -4.86 -27.54 -13.41
C PHE A 446 -5.04 -26.97 -14.81
N GLU A 447 -5.98 -27.53 -15.55
CA GLU A 447 -6.31 -27.08 -16.89
C GLU A 447 -7.79 -26.85 -17.01
N GLN A 448 -8.19 -25.73 -17.62
CA GLN A 448 -9.58 -25.36 -17.79
C GLN A 448 -9.86 -25.03 -19.25
N VAL A 449 -10.83 -25.72 -19.83
CA VAL A 449 -11.32 -25.45 -21.18
C VAL A 449 -12.77 -24.98 -21.12
N PHE A 450 -13.14 -24.09 -22.05
CA PHE A 450 -14.51 -23.63 -22.21
C PHE A 450 -15.18 -24.39 -23.35
N LEU A 451 -16.35 -24.96 -23.05
CA LEU A 451 -17.14 -25.77 -23.97
C LEU A 451 -18.54 -25.17 -24.12
N PRO A 452 -19.20 -25.36 -25.28
CA PRO A 452 -20.60 -24.99 -25.40
C PRO A 452 -21.47 -25.83 -24.44
N VAL A 453 -22.64 -25.32 -24.10
CA VAL A 453 -23.65 -26.10 -23.35
C VAL A 453 -24.15 -27.25 -24.23
N GLY A 454 -24.15 -28.47 -23.71
CA GLY A 454 -24.44 -29.64 -24.53
C GLY A 454 -23.92 -30.96 -23.99
N GLU A 455 -24.21 -32.01 -24.75
CA GLU A 455 -23.64 -33.34 -24.54
C GLU A 455 -22.23 -33.38 -25.16
N HIS A 456 -21.26 -33.79 -24.36
CA HIS A 456 -19.86 -33.89 -24.75
C HIS A 456 -19.28 -35.24 -24.36
N HIS A 457 -18.75 -35.98 -25.33
CA HIS A 457 -17.94 -37.16 -25.07
C HIS A 457 -16.52 -36.70 -24.71
N VAL A 458 -16.09 -36.97 -23.48
CA VAL A 458 -14.83 -36.47 -22.93
C VAL A 458 -13.91 -37.64 -22.64
N THR A 459 -12.71 -37.58 -23.21
CA THR A 459 -11.65 -38.56 -22.97
C THR A 459 -10.40 -37.85 -22.45
N VAL A 460 -9.97 -38.22 -21.25
CA VAL A 460 -8.74 -37.73 -20.60
C VAL A 460 -7.75 -38.87 -20.54
N LYS A 461 -6.56 -38.65 -21.10
CA LYS A 461 -5.49 -39.66 -21.13
C LYS A 461 -4.21 -39.07 -20.57
N MET A 462 -3.43 -39.92 -19.93
CA MET A 462 -2.17 -39.57 -19.30
C MET A 462 -1.06 -40.54 -19.72
N PHE A 463 0.14 -40.00 -19.88
CA PHE A 463 1.37 -40.74 -20.17
C PHE A 463 2.46 -40.27 -19.22
N ASP A 464 2.92 -41.15 -18.35
CA ASP A 464 3.89 -40.87 -17.28
C ASP A 464 5.05 -41.88 -17.26
N ARG A 465 5.18 -42.72 -18.31
CA ARG A 465 6.24 -43.73 -18.48
C ARG A 465 7.22 -43.36 -19.60
N ALA A 466 8.47 -43.80 -19.47
CA ALA A 466 9.59 -43.40 -20.34
C ALA A 466 9.41 -43.76 -21.83
N ASP A 467 8.64 -44.81 -22.13
CA ASP A 467 8.37 -45.23 -23.51
C ASP A 467 7.18 -44.50 -24.15
N ARG A 468 6.43 -43.70 -23.37
CA ARG A 468 5.15 -43.06 -23.74
C ARG A 468 4.13 -44.03 -24.35
N SER A 469 4.32 -45.34 -24.19
CA SER A 469 3.53 -46.38 -24.85
C SER A 469 2.37 -46.85 -23.97
N PHE A 470 2.52 -46.67 -22.65
CA PHE A 470 1.47 -46.96 -21.69
C PHE A 470 0.50 -45.77 -21.57
N GLU A 471 -0.66 -45.92 -22.21
CA GLU A 471 -1.78 -44.97 -22.16
C GLU A 471 -2.64 -45.26 -20.92
N GLN A 472 -2.72 -44.31 -20.00
CA GLN A 472 -3.66 -44.35 -18.89
C GLN A 472 -4.91 -43.55 -19.23
N VAL A 473 -6.04 -44.23 -19.45
CA VAL A 473 -7.34 -43.57 -19.69
C VAL A 473 -7.94 -43.18 -18.34
N LEU A 474 -7.79 -41.92 -17.95
CA LEU A 474 -8.25 -41.41 -16.67
C LEU A 474 -9.76 -41.22 -16.63
N PHE A 475 -10.34 -40.80 -17.76
CA PHE A 475 -11.77 -40.55 -17.89
C PHE A 475 -12.18 -40.79 -19.33
N ASP A 476 -13.24 -41.57 -19.55
CA ASP A 476 -13.81 -41.80 -20.88
C ASP A 476 -15.32 -41.96 -20.75
N LYS A 477 -16.03 -40.82 -20.72
CA LYS A 477 -17.48 -40.79 -20.51
C LYS A 477 -18.10 -39.60 -21.24
N THR A 478 -19.37 -39.77 -21.59
CA THR A 478 -20.21 -38.66 -22.04
C THR A 478 -20.75 -37.90 -20.84
N ILE A 479 -20.52 -36.58 -20.83
CA ILE A 479 -21.02 -35.65 -19.82
C ILE A 479 -22.02 -34.68 -20.45
N MET A 480 -22.98 -34.24 -19.65
CA MET A 480 -23.93 -33.20 -20.02
C MET A 480 -23.54 -31.92 -19.27
N LEU A 481 -23.17 -30.87 -20.01
CA LEU A 481 -22.81 -29.58 -19.44
C LEU A 481 -24.01 -28.62 -19.47
N GLU A 482 -24.38 -28.13 -18.29
CA GLU A 482 -25.44 -27.13 -18.11
C GLU A 482 -24.92 -25.68 -18.34
N PRO A 483 -25.81 -24.72 -18.63
CA PRO A 483 -25.46 -23.30 -18.73
C PRO A 483 -24.61 -22.80 -17.56
N GLN A 484 -23.45 -22.21 -17.87
CA GLN A 484 -22.50 -21.64 -16.91
C GLN A 484 -22.00 -22.64 -15.87
N GLN A 485 -22.14 -23.94 -16.10
CA GLN A 485 -21.60 -24.93 -15.19
C GLN A 485 -20.06 -24.90 -15.20
N ALA A 486 -19.47 -24.91 -14.01
CA ALA A 486 -18.05 -25.16 -13.81
C ALA A 486 -17.89 -26.60 -13.30
N LEU A 487 -17.63 -27.54 -14.21
CA LEU A 487 -17.39 -28.94 -13.84
C LEU A 487 -15.88 -29.16 -13.65
N THR A 488 -15.48 -29.61 -12.47
CA THR A 488 -14.09 -29.99 -12.19
C THR A 488 -14.00 -31.50 -12.01
N ILE A 489 -13.18 -32.16 -12.84
CA ILE A 489 -12.82 -33.56 -12.67
C ILE A 489 -11.52 -33.61 -11.88
N ASN A 490 -11.63 -34.14 -10.66
CA ASN A 490 -10.51 -34.29 -9.75
C ASN A 490 -9.94 -35.70 -9.90
N PHE A 491 -8.63 -35.80 -10.12
CA PHE A 491 -7.92 -37.07 -10.10
C PHE A 491 -6.86 -37.04 -9.02
N ARG A 492 -6.65 -38.20 -8.37
CA ARG A 492 -5.65 -38.38 -7.32
C ARG A 492 -4.92 -39.70 -7.51
N ASP A 493 -3.65 -39.72 -7.10
CA ASP A 493 -2.87 -40.96 -7.03
C ASP A 493 -3.53 -41.92 -6.04
N ILE A 494 -3.43 -43.22 -6.32
CA ILE A 494 -3.63 -44.26 -5.32
C ILE A 494 -2.57 -44.04 -4.26
N HIS A 495 -3.02 -43.88 -3.01
CA HIS A 495 -2.14 -43.77 -1.88
C HIS A 495 -1.34 -45.07 -1.69
N ILE A 496 -0.01 -44.96 -1.78
CA ILE A 496 0.92 -46.03 -1.48
C ILE A 496 1.41 -45.81 -0.05
N PRO A 497 1.28 -46.80 0.87
CA PRO A 497 1.70 -46.62 2.25
C PRO A 497 3.20 -46.25 2.34
N ASP A 498 3.52 -45.12 2.98
CA ASP A 498 4.87 -44.58 3.17
C ASP A 498 5.33 -44.69 4.64
N PRO A 499 6.34 -45.53 4.93
CA PRO A 499 6.92 -45.63 6.27
C PRO A 499 7.45 -44.32 6.86
N LYS A 500 7.90 -43.36 6.04
CA LYS A 500 8.39 -42.06 6.56
C LYS A 500 7.25 -41.17 7.00
N ALA A 501 6.15 -41.14 6.23
CA ALA A 501 4.92 -40.46 6.63
C ALA A 501 4.36 -41.07 7.94
N GLY A 502 4.39 -42.40 8.04
CA GLY A 502 4.03 -43.12 9.28
C GLY A 502 4.95 -42.80 10.46
N GLU A 503 6.26 -42.68 10.23
CA GLU A 503 7.23 -42.26 11.25
C GLU A 503 6.90 -40.85 11.76
N GLN A 504 6.55 -39.92 10.85
CA GLN A 504 6.16 -38.58 11.24
C GLN A 504 4.89 -38.60 12.12
N LEU A 505 3.86 -39.38 11.76
CA LEU A 505 2.65 -39.57 12.58
C LEU A 505 2.96 -40.19 13.95
N TYR A 506 3.99 -41.05 14.03
CA TYR A 506 4.45 -41.58 15.31
C TYR A 506 5.06 -40.48 16.21
N TYR A 507 5.83 -39.54 15.64
CA TYR A 507 6.49 -38.45 16.38
C TYR A 507 5.62 -37.21 16.63
N GLU A 508 4.73 -36.87 15.70
CA GLU A 508 3.95 -35.64 15.67
C GLU A 508 2.47 -35.90 15.93
N ALA A 509 1.79 -34.89 16.49
CA ALA A 509 0.34 -34.88 16.59
C ALA A 509 -0.26 -34.73 15.18
N ALA A 510 -0.94 -35.75 14.65
CA ALA A 510 -1.73 -35.60 13.44
C ALA A 510 -2.67 -34.39 13.58
N SER A 511 -2.65 -33.51 12.58
CA SER A 511 -3.32 -32.21 12.48
C SER A 511 -4.56 -32.06 13.38
N GLY A 512 -4.36 -31.56 14.61
CA GLY A 512 -5.44 -31.15 15.52
C GLY A 512 -5.68 -32.01 16.77
N VAL A 513 -5.00 -33.15 16.97
CA VAL A 513 -5.16 -33.96 18.19
C VAL A 513 -3.84 -34.14 18.94
N ASN A 514 -3.82 -33.78 20.22
CA ASN A 514 -2.63 -33.59 21.08
C ASN A 514 -1.74 -34.81 21.39
N ALA A 515 -1.77 -35.92 20.65
CA ALA A 515 -0.89 -37.05 20.97
C ALA A 515 -0.47 -37.90 19.75
N GLY A 516 0.79 -37.76 19.33
CA GLY A 516 1.49 -38.77 18.52
C GLY A 516 1.80 -40.03 19.35
N CYS A 517 1.97 -41.17 18.68
CA CYS A 517 2.12 -42.48 19.34
C CYS A 517 3.33 -42.56 20.30
N ARG A 518 4.39 -41.80 20.02
CA ARG A 518 5.61 -41.72 20.82
C ARG A 518 5.39 -41.32 22.28
N ILE A 519 4.32 -40.58 22.57
CA ILE A 519 4.02 -40.16 23.95
C ILE A 519 3.79 -41.38 24.85
N CYS A 520 3.25 -42.46 24.29
CA CYS A 520 2.89 -43.66 25.03
C CYS A 520 3.77 -44.87 24.71
N HIS A 521 4.31 -44.96 23.49
CA HIS A 521 5.06 -46.12 23.00
C HIS A 521 6.50 -45.72 22.68
N SER A 522 7.49 -46.45 23.20
CA SER A 522 8.90 -46.24 22.88
C SER A 522 9.35 -47.12 21.70
N LEU A 523 10.40 -46.70 20.97
CA LEU A 523 11.11 -47.56 20.00
C LEU A 523 12.29 -48.32 20.64
N THR A 524 12.61 -48.09 21.91
CA THR A 524 13.69 -48.79 22.62
C THR A 524 13.20 -50.14 23.14
N LYS A 525 14.04 -51.18 23.05
CA LYS A 525 13.74 -52.51 23.58
C LYS A 525 13.37 -52.46 25.07
N ASP A 526 12.26 -53.09 25.42
CA ASP A 526 11.71 -53.23 26.78
C ASP A 526 11.42 -51.92 27.54
N GLU A 527 11.45 -50.76 26.86
CA GLU A 527 11.14 -49.47 27.48
C GLU A 527 9.63 -49.21 27.51
N ARG A 528 9.06 -49.13 28.72
CA ARG A 528 7.65 -48.80 28.96
C ARG A 528 7.50 -47.33 29.33
N ILE A 529 6.75 -46.57 28.52
CA ILE A 529 6.34 -45.20 28.86
C ILE A 529 4.95 -45.24 29.49
N ILE A 530 3.93 -45.56 28.67
CA ILE A 530 2.54 -45.78 29.12
C ILE A 530 2.05 -47.11 28.55
N GLY A 531 2.22 -47.30 27.23
CA GLY A 531 1.94 -48.53 26.49
C GLY A 531 3.19 -49.39 26.26
N PRO A 532 3.05 -50.56 25.59
CA PRO A 532 4.16 -51.43 25.24
C PRO A 532 5.13 -50.77 24.26
N SER A 533 6.42 -51.10 24.36
CA SER A 533 7.42 -50.72 23.35
C SER A 533 7.03 -51.25 21.97
N PHE A 534 7.31 -50.47 20.93
CA PHE A 534 7.20 -50.84 19.52
C PHE A 534 8.49 -51.40 18.93
N TYR A 535 9.56 -51.54 19.72
CA TYR A 535 10.73 -52.30 19.28
C TYR A 535 10.31 -53.73 18.89
N GLY A 536 10.67 -54.17 17.68
CA GLY A 536 10.32 -55.51 17.19
C GLY A 536 8.81 -55.76 17.07
N ILE A 537 8.00 -54.72 16.86
CA ILE A 537 6.54 -54.89 16.82
C ILE A 537 6.07 -55.62 15.56
N ALA A 538 6.79 -55.50 14.44
CA ALA A 538 6.46 -56.19 13.20
C ALA A 538 6.37 -57.71 13.40
N ASP A 539 7.36 -58.28 14.09
CA ASP A 539 7.41 -59.71 14.40
C ASP A 539 6.41 -60.10 15.48
N ARG A 540 6.38 -59.35 16.59
CA ARG A 540 5.52 -59.68 17.73
C ARG A 540 4.04 -59.54 17.42
N ALA A 541 3.64 -58.63 16.53
CA ALA A 541 2.26 -58.42 16.12
C ALA A 541 1.65 -59.69 15.50
N ALA A 542 2.40 -60.40 14.66
CA ALA A 542 1.95 -61.65 14.04
C ALA A 542 1.68 -62.77 15.06
N GLU A 543 2.29 -62.72 16.24
CA GLU A 543 2.17 -63.76 17.27
C GLU A 543 1.04 -63.48 18.29
N ARG A 544 0.43 -62.28 18.26
CA ARG A 544 -0.53 -61.86 19.31
C ARG A 544 -1.86 -62.60 19.25
N ILE A 545 -2.41 -62.76 18.04
CA ILE A 545 -3.72 -63.38 17.82
C ILE A 545 -3.56 -64.48 16.76
N PRO A 546 -3.75 -65.75 17.12
CA PRO A 546 -3.68 -66.84 16.15
C PRO A 546 -4.66 -66.64 14.98
N GLY A 547 -4.14 -66.67 13.75
CA GLY A 547 -4.95 -66.59 12.53
C GLY A 547 -5.18 -65.18 11.98
N ILE A 548 -4.57 -64.15 12.56
CA ILE A 548 -4.57 -62.77 12.07
C ILE A 548 -3.14 -62.37 11.69
N THR A 549 -2.96 -61.61 10.62
CA THR A 549 -1.63 -61.11 10.20
C THR A 549 -1.15 -59.96 11.09
N ALA A 550 0.15 -59.64 11.06
CA ALA A 550 0.71 -58.50 11.80
C ALA A 550 0.01 -57.17 11.43
N GLU A 551 -0.22 -56.93 10.14
CA GLU A 551 -0.86 -55.71 9.64
C GLU A 551 -2.31 -55.60 10.11
N GLU A 552 -3.07 -56.69 10.04
CA GLU A 552 -4.45 -56.73 10.54
C GLU A 552 -4.52 -56.52 12.05
N TYR A 553 -3.59 -57.11 12.81
CA TYR A 553 -3.48 -56.88 14.25
C TYR A 553 -3.17 -55.42 14.58
N LEU A 554 -2.21 -54.81 13.87
CA LEU A 554 -1.83 -53.42 14.07
C LEU A 554 -2.99 -52.47 13.72
N ARG A 555 -3.66 -52.72 12.60
CA ARG A 555 -4.87 -51.99 12.21
C ARG A 555 -5.96 -52.09 13.27
N GLN A 556 -6.26 -53.30 13.73
CA GLN A 556 -7.25 -53.51 14.78
C GLN A 556 -6.85 -52.79 16.07
N SER A 557 -5.56 -52.85 16.45
CA SER A 557 -5.06 -52.17 17.65
C SER A 557 -5.17 -50.65 17.58
N ILE A 558 -5.17 -50.06 16.37
CA ILE A 558 -5.35 -48.61 16.16
C ILE A 558 -6.84 -48.25 16.14
N ILE A 559 -7.66 -49.01 15.41
CA ILE A 559 -9.08 -48.68 15.18
C ILE A 559 -9.97 -49.10 16.35
N ASP A 560 -9.68 -50.25 16.97
CA ASP A 560 -10.40 -50.82 18.11
C ASP A 560 -9.41 -51.36 19.17
N PRO A 561 -8.75 -50.47 19.94
CA PRO A 561 -7.66 -50.87 20.84
C PRO A 561 -8.07 -51.84 21.96
N ASN A 562 -9.36 -51.91 22.31
CA ASN A 562 -9.86 -52.82 23.33
C ASN A 562 -10.21 -54.22 22.79
N ALA A 563 -10.20 -54.42 21.46
CA ALA A 563 -10.44 -55.74 20.87
C ALA A 563 -9.38 -56.77 21.29
N TYR A 564 -8.14 -56.32 21.54
CA TYR A 564 -7.09 -57.13 22.12
C TYR A 564 -6.18 -56.28 23.00
N ILE A 565 -6.07 -56.65 24.28
CA ILE A 565 -5.24 -55.94 25.25
C ILE A 565 -4.06 -56.83 25.62
N VAL A 566 -2.84 -56.32 25.42
CA VAL A 566 -1.61 -57.01 25.80
C VAL A 566 -1.57 -57.23 27.32
N GLU A 567 -1.17 -58.43 27.76
CA GLU A 567 -1.06 -58.77 29.18
C GLU A 567 -0.21 -57.74 29.95
N GLY A 568 -0.73 -57.26 31.08
CA GLY A 568 -0.07 -56.25 31.92
C GLY A 568 -0.48 -54.79 31.63
N TYR A 569 -1.45 -54.56 30.74
CA TYR A 569 -2.03 -53.25 30.46
C TYR A 569 -3.55 -53.22 30.76
N PRO A 570 -4.08 -52.15 31.39
CA PRO A 570 -5.51 -51.98 31.63
C PRO A 570 -6.30 -51.60 30.36
N GLU A 571 -7.56 -52.03 30.31
CA GLU A 571 -8.55 -51.62 29.30
C GLU A 571 -8.77 -50.11 29.29
N GLY A 572 -8.99 -49.54 28.10
CA GLY A 572 -9.29 -48.11 27.93
C GLY A 572 -8.08 -47.17 28.12
N GLN A 573 -6.87 -47.70 28.30
CA GLN A 573 -5.65 -46.90 28.42
C GLN A 573 -5.22 -46.27 27.09
N MET A 574 -5.42 -46.98 25.97
CA MET A 574 -5.19 -46.43 24.63
C MET A 574 -6.41 -45.59 24.21
N ILE A 575 -6.17 -44.49 23.50
CA ILE A 575 -7.23 -43.62 22.99
C ILE A 575 -8.09 -44.40 21.99
N GLN A 576 -9.42 -44.39 22.17
CA GLN A 576 -10.35 -45.29 21.47
C GLN A 576 -10.90 -44.75 20.14
N ASN A 577 -10.60 -43.49 19.79
CA ASN A 577 -11.18 -42.84 18.62
C ASN A 577 -10.14 -42.55 17.52
N PHE A 578 -9.01 -43.28 17.49
CA PHE A 578 -8.02 -43.08 16.43
C PHE A 578 -8.57 -43.41 15.03
N GLY A 579 -9.52 -44.35 14.91
CA GLY A 579 -10.22 -44.61 13.64
C GLY A 579 -11.13 -43.46 13.17
N ASP A 580 -11.54 -42.56 14.06
CA ASP A 580 -12.30 -41.35 13.72
C ASP A 580 -11.37 -40.13 13.48
N ILE A 581 -10.15 -40.19 14.02
CA ILE A 581 -9.17 -39.09 13.96
C ILE A 581 -8.27 -39.23 12.73
N LEU A 582 -7.79 -40.44 12.45
CA LEU A 582 -6.86 -40.72 11.37
C LEU A 582 -7.63 -41.17 10.12
N THR A 583 -7.18 -40.72 8.95
CA THR A 583 -7.69 -41.26 7.68
C THR A 583 -7.18 -42.68 7.47
N GLU A 584 -7.88 -43.46 6.63
CA GLU A 584 -7.43 -44.80 6.22
C GLU A 584 -6.00 -44.79 5.66
N GLU A 585 -5.63 -43.75 4.90
CA GLU A 585 -4.28 -43.53 4.39
C GLU A 585 -3.25 -43.32 5.51
N GLN A 586 -3.55 -42.46 6.49
CA GLN A 586 -2.68 -42.24 7.65
C GLN A 586 -2.49 -43.50 8.50
N ILE A 587 -3.54 -44.32 8.62
CA ILE A 587 -3.47 -45.62 9.29
C ILE A 587 -2.55 -46.56 8.50
N ASN A 588 -2.66 -46.59 7.16
CA ASN A 588 -1.78 -47.39 6.30
C ASN A 588 -0.32 -46.97 6.44
N ASP A 589 -0.03 -45.67 6.37
CA ASP A 589 1.32 -45.12 6.56
C ASP A 589 1.91 -45.52 7.91
N LEU A 590 1.12 -45.36 8.99
CA LEU A 590 1.54 -45.72 10.34
C LEU A 590 1.82 -47.21 10.46
N ILE A 591 0.96 -48.08 9.90
CA ILE A 591 1.19 -49.53 9.88
C ILE A 591 2.46 -49.83 9.08
N ALA A 592 2.65 -49.23 7.90
CA ALA A 592 3.83 -49.43 7.08
C ALA A 592 5.11 -49.07 7.84
N PHE A 593 5.11 -47.98 8.61
CA PHE A 593 6.20 -47.63 9.52
C PHE A 593 6.42 -48.68 10.61
N LEU A 594 5.37 -49.09 11.32
CA LEU A 594 5.48 -50.09 12.39
C LEU A 594 5.97 -51.45 11.87
N MET A 595 5.61 -51.81 10.65
CA MET A 595 6.10 -53.01 9.98
C MET A 595 7.61 -52.94 9.64
N THR A 596 8.23 -51.75 9.62
CA THR A 596 9.70 -51.62 9.49
C THR A 596 10.47 -51.93 10.78
N LEU A 597 9.76 -52.05 11.91
CA LEU A 597 10.35 -52.24 13.25
C LEU A 597 10.45 -53.73 13.60
N GLU A 598 11.40 -54.42 12.96
CA GLU A 598 11.74 -55.83 13.21
C GLU A 598 12.73 -56.00 14.40
N GLU A 599 12.74 -57.17 15.02
CA GLU A 599 13.78 -57.57 15.99
C GLU A 599 15.09 -57.86 15.24
N LYS A 600 16.01 -56.88 15.21
CA LYS A 600 17.37 -57.06 14.68
C LYS A 600 18.31 -57.78 15.62
#